data_AF-C6A020-F1
#
_entry.id   AF-C6A020-F1
#
_cell.length_a   1.000
_cell.length_b   1.000
_cell.length_c   1.000
_cell.angle_alpha   90.00
_cell.angle_beta   90.00
_cell.angle_gamma   90.00
#
_symmetry.space_group_name_H-M   'P 1'
#
loop_
_entity.id
_entity.type
_entity.pdbx_description
1 polymer ?
#
loop_
_entity_poly.entity_id
_entity_poly.type
_entity_poly.pdbx_seq_one_letter_code
_entity_poly.pdbx_strand_id
1 'polypeptide(L)'
;MGEFAEMLEREFGGLKTHKIYSTQLGNRSIEILEVEAKGSKLLVMFQDEPMKHDLRKWSLIITSAKNTRTIQGMDKVDTLKMRINENVRSILEGM
;
A
#
# COMPACT_ATOMS: atom_id res chain seq x y z
N MET A 1 -10.27 -4.84 -7.48
CA MET A 1 -9.06 -4.05 -7.84
C MET A 1 -9.41 -2.59 -7.65
N GLY A 2 -8.64 -1.84 -6.86
CA GLY A 2 -8.96 -0.46 -6.43
C GLY A 2 -8.99 -0.25 -4.91
N GLU A 3 -9.12 -1.32 -4.12
CA GLU A 3 -9.27 -1.20 -2.66
C GLU A 3 -8.09 -0.47 -1.98
N PHE A 4 -6.86 -0.61 -2.49
CA PHE A 4 -5.70 -0.04 -1.83
C PHE A 4 -5.62 1.49 -1.98
N ALA A 5 -5.84 2.02 -3.19
CA ALA A 5 -5.86 3.47 -3.42
C ALA A 5 -7.02 4.15 -2.67
N GLU A 6 -8.23 3.58 -2.79
CA GLU A 6 -9.42 4.08 -2.10
C GLU A 6 -9.26 4.02 -0.58
N MET A 7 -8.65 2.94 -0.05
CA MET A 7 -8.32 2.85 1.37
C MET A 7 -7.35 3.95 1.79
N LEU A 8 -6.30 4.22 1.00
CA LEU A 8 -5.36 5.27 1.35
C LEU A 8 -6.03 6.66 1.40
N GLU A 9 -6.86 7.01 0.41
CA GLU A 9 -7.55 8.31 0.41
C GLU A 9 -8.59 8.42 1.53
N ARG A 10 -9.29 7.33 1.84
CA ARG A 10 -10.30 7.31 2.91
C ARG A 10 -9.69 7.43 4.30
N GLU A 11 -8.62 6.68 4.55
CA GLU A 11 -8.01 6.58 5.89
C GLU A 11 -7.06 7.77 6.17
N PHE A 12 -6.44 8.34 5.13
CA PHE A 12 -5.47 9.42 5.26
C PHE A 12 -5.98 10.67 4.54
N GLY A 13 -6.88 11.38 5.21
CA GLY A 13 -7.39 12.66 4.72
C GLY A 13 -6.25 13.62 4.33
N GLY A 14 -6.27 14.08 3.09
CA GLY A 14 -5.25 14.97 2.53
C GLY A 14 -4.17 14.29 1.69
N LEU A 15 -4.17 12.96 1.56
CA LEU A 15 -3.42 12.28 0.51
C LEU A 15 -4.16 12.38 -0.82
N LYS A 16 -3.43 12.75 -1.88
CA LYS A 16 -3.90 12.54 -3.25
C LYS A 16 -3.23 11.30 -3.79
N THR A 17 -4.01 10.33 -4.22
CA THR A 17 -3.47 9.13 -4.85
C THR A 17 -3.75 9.14 -6.34
N HIS A 18 -2.79 8.67 -7.13
CA HIS A 18 -2.95 8.49 -8.55
C HIS A 18 -2.51 7.08 -8.90
N LYS A 19 -3.44 6.24 -9.35
CA LYS A 19 -3.14 4.88 -9.78
C LYS A 19 -2.33 4.94 -11.09
N ILE A 20 -1.09 4.46 -11.03
CA ILE A 20 -0.19 4.35 -12.19
C ILE A 20 -0.43 3.03 -12.91
N TYR A 21 -0.49 1.94 -12.15
CA TYR A 21 -0.56 0.60 -12.70
C TYR A 21 -1.32 -0.33 -11.76
N SER A 22 -2.09 -1.25 -12.33
CA SER A 22 -2.78 -2.29 -11.57
C SER A 22 -2.90 -3.52 -12.46
N THR A 23 -2.46 -4.66 -11.95
CA THR A 23 -2.50 -5.91 -12.69
C THR A 23 -2.66 -7.09 -11.76
N GLN A 24 -2.94 -8.25 -12.36
CA GLN A 24 -2.98 -9.52 -11.69
C GLN A 24 -2.03 -10.48 -12.41
N LEU A 25 -1.03 -11.00 -11.69
CA LEU A 25 -0.07 -11.98 -12.16
C LEU A 25 -0.37 -13.32 -11.48
N GLY A 26 -1.15 -14.17 -12.15
CA GLY A 26 -1.70 -15.39 -11.57
C GLY A 26 -2.61 -15.06 -10.37
N ASN A 27 -2.23 -15.52 -9.17
CA ASN A 27 -2.98 -15.24 -7.95
C ASN A 27 -2.54 -13.93 -7.26
N ARG A 28 -1.46 -13.31 -7.73
CA ARG A 28 -0.92 -12.10 -7.11
C ARG A 28 -1.54 -10.85 -7.73
N SER A 29 -2.13 -10.00 -6.90
CA SER A 29 -2.52 -8.65 -7.28
C SER A 29 -1.36 -7.69 -7.05
N ILE A 30 -1.17 -6.75 -7.97
CA ILE A 30 -0.15 -5.69 -7.86
C ILE A 30 -0.82 -4.37 -8.19
N GLU A 31 -0.66 -3.38 -7.32
CA GLU A 31 -1.11 -2.01 -7.51
C GLU A 31 0.07 -1.05 -7.25
N ILE A 32 0.34 -0.16 -8.20
CA ILE A 32 1.35 0.90 -8.09
C ILE A 32 0.62 2.25 -8.16
N LEU A 33 0.86 3.08 -7.16
CA LEU A 33 0.26 4.39 -6.98
C LEU A 33 1.34 5.46 -6.83
N GLU A 34 1.11 6.64 -7.40
CA GLU A 34 1.74 7.87 -6.92
C GLU A 34 0.90 8.40 -5.75
N VAL A 35 1.56 8.80 -4.67
CA VAL A 35 0.92 9.40 -3.50
C VAL A 35 1.58 10.76 -3.26
N GLU A 36 0.78 11.80 -3.22
CA GLU A 36 1.23 13.14 -2.84
C GLU A 36 0.83 13.44 -1.40
N ALA A 37 1.83 13.74 -0.58
CA ALA A 37 1.67 14.09 0.83
C ALA A 37 2.52 15.31 1.16
N LYS A 38 1.91 16.38 1.70
CA LYS A 38 2.60 17.61 2.11
C LYS A 38 3.52 18.20 1.01
N GLY A 39 3.11 18.12 -0.26
CA GLY A 39 3.90 18.60 -1.41
C GLY A 39 5.06 17.71 -1.83
N SER A 40 5.22 16.54 -1.21
CA SER A 40 6.18 15.50 -1.62
C SER A 40 5.45 14.36 -2.34
N LYS A 41 6.05 13.88 -3.44
CA LYS A 41 5.56 12.73 -4.20
C LYS A 41 6.29 11.45 -3.83
N LEU A 42 5.54 10.37 -3.71
CA LEU A 42 6.00 9.04 -3.37
C LEU A 42 5.42 8.05 -4.36
N LEU A 43 6.16 6.98 -4.62
CA LEU A 43 5.63 5.80 -5.29
C LEU A 43 5.36 4.72 -4.25
N VAL A 44 4.17 4.15 -4.32
CA VAL A 44 3.73 3.07 -3.44
C VAL A 44 3.34 1.89 -4.30
N MET A 45 4.01 0.76 -4.09
CA MET A 45 3.61 -0.52 -4.67
C MET A 45 3.06 -1.41 -3.57
N PHE A 46 1.80 -1.81 -3.72
CA PHE A 46 1.19 -2.84 -2.93
C PHE A 46 1.04 -4.11 -3.77
N GLN A 47 1.43 -5.24 -3.20
CA GLN A 47 1.17 -6.53 -3.82
C GLN A 47 0.68 -7.51 -2.78
N ASP A 48 -0.24 -8.37 -3.17
CA ASP A 48 -0.82 -9.35 -2.28
C ASP A 48 -1.28 -10.60 -3.02
N GLU A 49 -1.30 -11.71 -2.31
CA GLU A 49 -1.59 -13.03 -2.82
C GLU A 49 -2.45 -13.80 -1.79
N PRO A 50 -3.63 -14.32 -2.19
CA PRO A 50 -4.45 -15.11 -1.31
C PRO A 50 -3.77 -16.46 -1.01
N MET A 51 -3.83 -16.86 0.26
CA MET A 51 -3.31 -18.10 0.79
C MET A 51 -4.47 -18.93 1.37
N LYS A 52 -4.19 -20.16 1.82
CA LYS A 52 -5.19 -20.99 2.51
C LYS A 52 -5.62 -20.34 3.84
N HIS A 53 -6.83 -20.67 4.30
CA HIS A 53 -7.39 -20.22 5.60
C HIS A 53 -7.56 -18.69 5.71
N ASP A 54 -8.00 -18.04 4.63
CA ASP A 54 -8.27 -16.59 4.56
C ASP A 54 -7.07 -15.69 4.90
N LEU A 55 -5.86 -16.24 4.77
CA LEU A 55 -4.63 -15.48 4.89
C LEU A 55 -4.31 -14.83 3.55
N ARG A 56 -3.68 -13.66 3.59
CA ARG A 56 -3.05 -13.04 2.43
C ARG A 56 -1.59 -12.81 2.75
N LYS A 57 -0.71 -13.25 1.86
CA LYS A 57 0.68 -12.83 1.85
C LYS A 57 0.74 -11.49 1.13
N TRP A 58 1.43 -10.52 1.70
CA TRP A 58 1.42 -9.16 1.17
C TRP A 58 2.77 -8.49 1.34
N SER A 59 3.02 -7.48 0.52
CA SER A 59 4.10 -6.53 0.75
C SER A 59 3.76 -5.15 0.22
N LEU A 60 4.34 -4.17 0.88
CA LEU A 60 4.19 -2.76 0.63
C LEU A 60 5.58 -2.17 0.45
N ILE A 61 5.82 -1.58 -0.71
CA ILE A 61 7.04 -0.84 -1.01
C ILE A 61 6.66 0.62 -1.13
N ILE A 62 7.29 1.48 -0.34
CA ILE A 62 7.13 2.93 -0.41
C ILE A 62 8.49 3.51 -0.74
N THR A 63 8.56 4.23 -1.86
CA THR A 63 9.80 4.82 -2.35
C THR A 63 9.63 6.32 -2.62
N SER A 64 10.68 7.05 -2.28
CA SER A 64 10.86 8.48 -2.50
C SER A 64 12.22 8.70 -3.15
N ALA A 65 12.52 9.92 -3.60
CA ALA A 65 13.82 10.25 -4.15
C ALA A 65 15.01 9.98 -3.19
N LYS A 66 14.77 9.92 -1.87
CA LYS A 66 15.82 9.81 -0.85
C LYS A 66 15.79 8.52 -0.04
N ASN A 67 14.68 7.79 -0.06
CA ASN A 67 14.49 6.63 0.81
C ASN A 67 13.50 5.62 0.20
N THR A 68 13.78 4.34 0.39
CA THR A 68 12.88 3.23 0.05
C THR A 68 12.69 2.34 1.25
N ARG A 69 11.44 2.04 1.59
CA ARG A 69 11.08 1.12 2.66
C ARG A 69 10.21 0.00 2.11
N THR A 70 10.52 -1.23 2.53
CA THR A 70 9.74 -2.42 2.19
C THR A 70 9.24 -3.06 3.46
N ILE A 71 7.95 -3.39 3.49
CA ILE A 71 7.28 -4.11 4.57
C ILE A 71 6.55 -5.28 3.95
N GLN A 72 6.51 -6.41 4.66
CA GLN A 72 5.82 -7.61 4.20
C GLN A 72 5.21 -8.35 5.38
N GLY A 73 4.16 -9.10 5.11
CA GLY A 73 3.47 -9.87 6.13
C GLY A 73 2.62 -10.98 5.55
N MET A 74 1.98 -11.70 6.46
CA MET A 74 1.00 -12.71 6.16
C MET A 74 -0.08 -12.63 7.23
N ASP A 75 -1.23 -12.08 6.86
CA ASP A 75 -2.28 -11.73 7.79
C ASP A 75 -3.65 -12.01 7.18
N LYS A 76 -4.69 -12.11 8.01
CA LYS A 76 -6.07 -12.04 7.53
C LYS A 76 -6.35 -10.65 6.97
N VAL A 77 -7.37 -10.53 6.11
CA VAL A 77 -7.72 -9.29 5.39
C VAL A 77 -7.90 -8.08 6.33
N ASP A 78 -8.59 -8.26 7.46
CA ASP A 78 -8.84 -7.14 8.38
C ASP A 78 -7.56 -6.68 9.09
N THR A 79 -6.74 -7.64 9.54
CA THR A 79 -5.44 -7.37 10.18
C THR A 79 -4.45 -6.75 9.20
N LEU A 80 -4.47 -7.20 7.94
CA LEU A 80 -3.70 -6.63 6.84
C LEU A 80 -3.99 -5.14 6.66
N LYS A 81 -5.27 -4.76 6.56
CA LYS A 81 -5.69 -3.35 6.39
C LYS A 81 -5.18 -2.48 7.53
N MET A 82 -5.31 -2.97 8.78
CA MET A 82 -4.81 -2.26 9.96
C MET A 82 -3.28 -2.07 9.93
N ARG A 83 -2.52 -3.14 9.66
CA ARG A 83 -1.04 -3.07 9.61
C ARG A 83 -0.55 -2.14 8.51
N ILE A 84 -1.16 -2.18 7.33
CA ILE A 84 -0.83 -1.27 6.25
C ILE A 84 -1.04 0.17 6.71
N ASN A 85 -2.21 0.46 7.31
CA ASN A 85 -2.54 1.81 7.77
C ASN A 85 -1.50 2.32 8.78
N GLU A 86 -1.17 1.55 9.82
CA GLU A 86 -0.15 1.93 10.80
C GLU A 86 1.23 2.20 10.17
N ASN A 87 1.63 1.37 9.20
CA ASN A 87 2.93 1.52 8.55
C ASN A 87 2.99 2.73 7.61
N VAL A 88 1.95 2.93 6.80
CA VAL A 88 1.85 4.10 5.92
C VAL A 88 1.83 5.37 6.76
N ARG A 89 1.05 5.39 7.86
CA ARG A 89 1.01 6.50 8.80
C ARG A 89 2.39 6.83 9.36
N SER A 90 3.09 5.83 9.89
CA SER A 90 4.43 6.00 10.46
C SER A 90 5.42 6.57 9.44
N ILE A 91 5.30 6.19 8.16
CA ILE A 91 6.17 6.69 7.10
C ILE A 91 5.81 8.15 6.75
N LEU A 92 4.52 8.48 6.64
CA LEU A 92 4.05 9.84 6.34
C LEU A 92 4.30 10.83 7.49
N GLU A 93 4.26 10.37 8.75
CA GLU A 93 4.60 11.17 9.93
C GLU A 93 6.11 11.37 10.07
N GLY A 94 6.92 10.39 9.63
CA GLY A 94 8.37 10.49 9.58
C GLY A 94 8.93 11.28 8.39
N MET A 95 8.06 11.75 7.50
CA MET A 95 8.36 12.62 6.36
C MET A 95 7.95 14.07 6.62
#